data_AF-A0A2N5I1U1-F1
#
_entry.id   AF-A0A2N5I1U1-F1
#
_cell.length_a   1.000
_cell.length_b   1.000
_cell.length_c   1.000
_cell.angle_alpha   90.00
_cell.angle_beta   90.00
_cell.angle_gamma   90.00
#
_symmetry.space_group_name_H-M   'P 1'
#
loop_
_entity.id
_entity.type
_entity.pdbx_description
1 polymer ?
#
loop_
_entity_poly.entity_id
_entity_poly.type
_entity_poly.pdbx_seq_one_letter_code
_entity_poly.pdbx_strand_id
1 'polypeptide(L)' 'MPTWFQNQMMRAYYDKDRHQIRLLNQCWFFYQKRM' A
#
# COMPACT_ATOMS: atom_id res chain seq x y z
N MET A 1 -3.39 -2.38 8.39
CA MET A 1 -2.07 -2.40 7.70
C MET A 1 -0.98 -2.47 8.76
N PRO A 2 -0.04 -3.41 8.66
CA PRO A 2 1.17 -3.40 9.46
C PRO A 2 1.94 -2.08 9.31
N THR A 3 2.71 -1.72 10.32
CA THR A 3 3.56 -0.52 10.33
C THR A 3 4.52 -0.46 9.14
N TRP A 4 5.08 -1.59 8.72
CA TRP A 4 5.94 -1.68 7.53
C TRP A 4 5.19 -1.28 6.24
N PHE A 5 3.93 -1.66 6.12
CA PHE A 5 3.11 -1.38 4.95
C PHE A 5 2.61 0.07 4.93
N GLN A 6 2.33 0.65 6.10
CA GLN A 6 2.04 2.08 6.25
C GLN A 6 3.23 2.95 5.84
N ASN A 7 4.45 2.59 6.24
CA ASN A 7 5.67 3.31 5.83
C ASN A 7 5.88 3.27 4.31
N GLN A 8 5.56 2.14 3.68
CA GLN A 8 5.66 1.99 2.22
C GLN A 8 4.64 2.84 1.47
N MET A 9 3.39 2.92 1.95
CA MET A 9 2.39 3.84 1.39
C MET A 9 2.74 5.31 1.61
N MET A 10 3.33 5.66 2.76
CA MET A 10 3.78 7.03 3.02
C MET A 10 4.84 7.48 2.00
N ARG A 11 5.84 6.63 1.72
CA ARG A 11 6.86 6.92 0.70
C ARG A 11 6.25 7.12 -0.68
N ALA A 12 5.39 6.20 -1.11
CA ALA A 12 4.69 6.30 -2.40
C ALA A 12 3.84 7.58 -2.50
N TYR A 13 3.25 8.02 -1.38
CA TYR A 13 2.51 9.27 -1.28
C TYR A 13 3.41 10.51 -1.40
N TYR A 14 4.56 10.52 -0.72
CA TYR A 14 5.55 11.61 -0.83
C TYR A 14 6.11 11.72 -2.25
N ASP A 15 6.39 10.58 -2.89
CA ASP A 15 6.89 10.51 -4.27
C ASP A 15 5.78 10.79 -5.31
N LYS A 16 4.53 10.98 -4.87
CA LYS A 16 3.32 11.15 -5.70
C LYS A 16 3.12 10.03 -6.72
N ASP A 17 3.64 8.84 -6.44
CA ASP A 17 3.50 7.67 -7.29
C ASP A 17 2.12 7.03 -7.11
N ARG A 18 1.16 7.54 -7.89
CA ARG A 18 -0.22 7.04 -7.88
C ARG A 18 -0.33 5.59 -8.34
N HIS A 19 0.60 5.11 -9.17
CA HIS A 19 0.62 3.72 -9.63
C HIS A 19 0.99 2.79 -8.49
N GLN A 20 2.06 3.13 -7.75
CA GLN A 20 2.50 2.37 -6.59
C GLN A 20 1.45 2.36 -5.49
N ILE A 21 0.79 3.50 -5.21
CA ILE A 21 -0.32 3.56 -4.25
C ILE A 21 -1.48 2.64 -4.66
N ARG A 22 -1.86 2.61 -5.94
CA ARG A 22 -2.93 1.73 -6.45
C ARG A 22 -2.58 0.26 -6.30
N LEU A 23 -1.35 -0.10 -6.68
CA LEU A 23 -0.85 -1.46 -6.56
C LEU A 23 -0.81 -1.92 -5.11
N LEU A 24 -0.28 -1.09 -4.20
CA LEU A 24 -0.25 -1.37 -2.77
C LEU A 24 -1.66 -1.56 -2.22
N ASN A 25 -2.60 -0.67 -2.53
CA ASN A 25 -3.99 -0.83 -2.10
C ASN A 25 -4.62 -2.13 -2.61
N GLN A 26 -4.33 -2.53 -3.86
CA GLN A 26 -4.79 -3.81 -4.39
C GLN A 26 -4.17 -4.99 -3.63
N CYS A 27 -2.86 -4.99 -3.41
CA CYS A 27 -2.18 -6.03 -2.62
C CYS A 27 -2.73 -6.12 -1.19
N TRP A 28 -2.97 -4.98 -0.54
CA TRP A 28 -3.57 -4.92 0.80
C TRP A 28 -4.97 -5.52 0.81
N PHE A 29 -5.79 -5.19 -0.19
CA PHE A 29 -7.14 -5.73 -0.32
C PHE A 29 -7.13 -7.26 -0.50
N PHE A 30 -6.22 -7.80 -1.31
CA PHE A 30 -6.05 -9.26 -1.46
C PHE A 30 -5.54 -9.93 -0.18
N TYR A 31 -4.61 -9.29 0.53
CA TYR A 31 -4.09 -9.77 1.81
C TYR A 31 -5.20 -9.82 2.87
N GLN A 32 -6.01 -8.77 2.97
CA GLN A 32 -7.13 -8.69 3.91
C GLN A 32 -8.27 -9.66 3.59
N LYS A 33 -8.47 -10.02 2.32
CA LYS A 33 -9.48 -11.04 1.92
C LYS A 33 -9.05 -12.49 2.14
N ARG A 34 -7.75 -12.75 2.33
CA ARG A 34 -7.20 -14.10 2.57
C ARG A 34 -7.07 -14.45 4.05
N MET A 35 -7.35 -13.50 4.95
CA MET A 35 -7.51 -13.71 6.39
C MET A 35 -8.98 -13.66 6.77
#